data_AF-A0A151EP60-F1
#
_entry.id   AF-A0A151EP60-F1
#
_cell.length_a   1.000
_cell.length_b   1.000
_cell.length_c   1.000
_cell.angle_alpha   90.00
_cell.angle_beta   90.00
_cell.angle_gamma   90.00
#
_symmetry.space_group_name_H-M   'P 1'
#
loop_
_entity.id
_entity.type
_entity.pdbx_description
1 polymer ?
#
loop_
_entity_poly.entity_id
_entity_poly.type
_entity_poly.pdbx_seq_one_letter_code
_entity_poly.pdbx_strand_id
1 'polypeptide(L)'
;MFKKILGIFICLFFITTGFSTIEISATTQEKLIENEICKINTYTPGEILLSTTWHEKFIYASKTPINYSLPPSDPNRHYRLGCWSAAIGQIINYHELQSNGSVYYVCTEIVNETGDPVIIDNNLDVTKYFWSNMPKTIDETSPPEEIDNVTTILYDTATVIQKDFGTGKYKTIQTLSDWSQLIKELRDHFECISFETMMVDKPPITDIIDEIDNFRPCMLLLRENVTNPWHHAVVIDGYDWFGREFWVHANYGWGDTAYNNWYYYNGSFPEYGNTTFRKLLFIRLKPRVADKPIGPELGEPGLNYTYYTKTTAPHEPLLYYNWDWGDGTSSGWLGRYESGEICEASHIWKEKGSYKIRVKAKDINGFESDWSESLSVKIPRNKINKDIFVFSFMDRFPNVILILRRLFMSQ
;
A
#
# COMPACT_ATOMS: atom_id res chain seq x y z
N MET A 1 5.34 34.71 21.34
CA MET A 1 5.05 35.00 22.76
C MET A 1 4.02 33.97 23.18
N PHE A 2 4.33 32.77 23.67
CA PHE A 2 5.29 32.31 24.67
C PHE A 2 6.00 31.01 24.22
N LYS A 3 7.33 30.97 24.40
CA LYS A 3 8.13 29.74 24.51
C LYS A 3 8.13 29.30 25.99
N LYS A 4 8.38 28.00 26.20
CA LYS A 4 8.78 27.33 27.46
C LYS A 4 7.64 26.99 28.43
N ILE A 5 7.38 25.70 28.61
CA ILE A 5 7.63 24.91 29.83
C ILE A 5 6.96 23.55 29.59
N LEU A 6 7.73 22.55 29.16
CA LEU A 6 7.36 21.15 29.35
C LEU A 6 8.63 20.43 29.81
N GLY A 7 8.91 20.63 31.08
CA GLY A 7 10.04 20.04 31.78
C GLY A 7 9.64 19.91 33.24
N ILE A 8 9.33 18.67 33.61
CA ILE A 8 9.46 18.10 34.96
C ILE A 8 8.58 18.75 36.04
N PHE A 9 7.56 18.01 36.48
CA PHE A 9 7.23 17.69 37.89
C PHE A 9 5.73 17.38 38.01
N ILE A 10 5.40 16.10 38.16
CA ILE A 10 4.41 15.72 39.17
C ILE A 10 5.14 14.82 40.16
N CYS A 11 5.50 15.46 41.28
CA CYS A 11 5.98 14.87 42.50
C CYS A 11 4.98 13.86 43.06
N LEU A 12 5.55 12.86 43.74
CA LEU A 12 4.92 12.00 44.72
C LEU A 12 3.91 12.76 45.59
N PHE A 13 2.65 12.32 45.57
CA PHE A 13 1.74 12.48 46.68
C PHE A 13 1.57 11.12 47.36
N PHE A 14 2.28 10.93 48.46
CA PHE A 14 1.89 9.95 49.48
C PHE A 14 0.64 10.48 50.17
N ILE A 15 -0.53 10.02 49.75
CA ILE A 15 -1.74 10.05 50.57
C ILE A 15 -2.01 8.62 50.99
N THR A 16 -1.73 8.33 52.26
CA THR A 16 -2.07 7.08 52.92
C THR A 16 -3.57 7.02 53.15
N THR A 17 -4.32 6.52 52.17
CA THR A 17 -5.64 5.94 52.36
C THR A 17 -5.72 4.69 51.51
N GLY A 18 -5.87 3.54 52.17
CA GLY A 18 -5.75 2.21 51.58
C GLY A 18 -6.64 2.01 50.36
N PHE A 19 -6.02 2.02 49.19
CA PHE A 19 -6.49 1.34 48.00
C PHE A 19 -5.30 0.58 47.45
N SER A 20 -5.49 -0.72 47.21
CA SER A 20 -4.55 -1.55 46.48
C SER A 20 -4.21 -0.89 45.15
N THR A 21 -2.98 -0.42 45.00
CA THR A 21 -2.45 -0.03 43.69
C THR A 21 -2.38 -1.29 42.84
N ILE A 22 -3.35 -1.46 41.94
CA ILE A 22 -3.28 -2.45 40.89
C ILE A 22 -2.15 -1.98 39.97
N GLU A 23 -0.97 -2.58 40.10
CA GLU A 23 0.08 -2.46 39.09
C GLU A 23 -0.45 -3.12 37.81
N ILE A 24 -1.01 -2.30 36.93
CA ILE A 24 -1.31 -2.70 35.56
C ILE A 24 0.05 -2.86 34.86
N SER A 25 0.34 -4.05 34.32
CA SER A 25 1.62 -4.28 33.65
C SER A 25 1.79 -3.30 32.48
N ALA A 26 3.03 -2.91 32.15
CA ALA A 26 3.32 -2.06 31.00
C ALA A 26 2.64 -2.57 29.71
N THR A 27 2.56 -3.89 29.54
CA THR A 27 1.84 -4.57 28.44
C THR A 27 0.33 -4.31 28.42
N THR A 28 -0.30 -4.14 29.59
CA THR A 28 -1.74 -3.92 29.71
C THR A 28 -2.08 -2.43 29.54
N GLN A 29 -1.19 -1.55 29.98
CA GLN A 29 -1.31 -0.10 29.76
C GLN A 29 -1.02 0.26 28.29
N GLU A 30 -0.06 -0.40 27.65
CA GLU A 30 0.15 -0.36 26.20
C GLU A 30 -1.10 -0.83 25.44
N LYS A 31 -1.75 -1.93 25.86
CA LYS A 31 -3.03 -2.40 25.29
C LYS A 31 -4.20 -1.43 25.43
N LEU A 32 -4.23 -0.65 26.52
CA LEU A 32 -5.27 0.34 26.75
C LEU A 32 -5.04 1.59 25.89
N ILE A 33 -3.79 2.01 25.74
CA ILE A 33 -3.40 3.11 24.85
C ILE A 33 -3.55 2.70 23.37
N GLU A 34 -3.25 1.44 23.01
CA GLU A 34 -3.53 0.83 21.69
C GLU A 34 -5.00 0.99 21.32
N ASN A 35 -5.90 0.66 22.25
CA ASN A 35 -7.34 0.80 22.04
C ASN A 35 -7.81 2.26 21.94
N GLU A 36 -7.08 3.22 22.52
CA GLU A 36 -7.43 4.64 22.42
C GLU A 36 -6.87 5.32 21.17
N ILE A 37 -5.66 4.98 20.72
CA ILE A 37 -5.07 5.56 19.50
C ILE A 37 -5.73 4.97 18.25
N CYS A 38 -6.05 3.67 18.21
CA CYS A 38 -6.87 3.10 17.13
C CYS A 38 -8.22 3.81 17.03
N LYS A 39 -8.83 4.23 18.15
CA LYS A 39 -10.14 4.91 18.18
C LYS A 39 -10.17 6.32 17.59
N ILE A 40 -9.03 6.97 17.36
CA ILE A 40 -9.00 8.36 16.88
C ILE A 40 -9.16 8.43 15.34
N ASN A 41 -8.88 7.35 14.62
CA ASN A 41 -9.05 7.21 13.17
C ASN A 41 -9.93 5.99 12.83
N THR A 42 -11.07 5.81 13.50
CA THR A 42 -12.04 4.77 13.09
C THR A 42 -13.09 5.39 12.18
N TYR A 43 -13.36 4.73 11.06
CA TYR A 43 -14.59 4.92 10.28
C TYR A 43 -15.82 5.08 11.17
N THR A 44 -16.73 5.99 10.81
CA THR A 44 -18.04 6.09 11.47
C THR A 44 -19.10 5.41 10.61
N PRO A 45 -19.85 4.41 11.14
CA PRO A 45 -20.97 3.81 10.41
C PRO A 45 -21.92 4.85 9.81
N GLY A 46 -22.25 4.67 8.53
CA GLY A 46 -23.01 5.63 7.72
C GLY A 46 -22.15 6.57 6.87
N GLU A 47 -20.83 6.60 7.06
CA GLU A 47 -19.92 7.32 6.16
C GLU A 47 -19.72 6.56 4.84
N ILE A 48 -19.42 7.29 3.77
CA ILE A 48 -19.16 6.75 2.43
C ILE A 48 -17.73 7.14 2.04
N LEU A 49 -16.93 6.14 1.67
CA LEU A 49 -15.51 6.31 1.35
C LEU A 49 -15.31 6.87 -0.06
N LEU A 50 -15.99 6.34 -1.08
CA LEU A 50 -15.81 6.82 -2.46
C LEU A 50 -16.54 8.15 -2.66
N SER A 51 -15.83 9.11 -3.24
CA SER A 51 -16.43 10.33 -3.79
C SER A 51 -16.86 10.17 -5.24
N THR A 52 -16.32 9.18 -5.96
CA THR A 52 -16.54 8.95 -7.39
C THR A 52 -17.87 8.25 -7.66
N THR A 53 -18.50 8.60 -8.78
CA THR A 53 -19.66 7.89 -9.32
C THR A 53 -19.42 7.66 -10.81
N TRP A 54 -18.41 6.87 -11.13
CA TRP A 54 -17.97 6.64 -12.51
C TRP A 54 -18.84 5.60 -13.24
N HIS A 55 -18.72 5.53 -14.57
CA HIS A 55 -19.50 4.64 -15.42
C HIS A 55 -18.60 3.69 -16.24
N GLU A 56 -19.12 2.54 -16.66
CA GLU A 56 -18.43 1.59 -17.56
C GLU A 56 -18.61 1.83 -19.08
N LYS A 57 -19.27 2.93 -19.49
CA LYS A 57 -19.67 3.23 -20.90
C LYS A 57 -19.48 4.72 -21.21
N PHE A 58 -19.85 5.13 -22.42
CA PHE A 58 -19.82 6.53 -22.85
C PHE A 58 -18.41 7.11 -22.78
N ILE A 59 -18.28 8.37 -22.34
CA ILE A 59 -16.99 9.06 -22.23
C ILE A 59 -15.96 8.28 -21.40
N TYR A 60 -16.40 7.55 -20.36
CA TYR A 60 -15.53 6.74 -19.52
C TYR A 60 -14.85 5.61 -20.28
N ALA A 61 -15.49 5.08 -21.33
CA ALA A 61 -14.95 4.02 -22.18
C ALA A 61 -14.22 4.54 -23.42
N SER A 62 -14.00 5.85 -23.56
CA SER A 62 -13.49 6.48 -24.79
C SER A 62 -12.09 6.01 -25.22
N LYS A 63 -11.30 5.40 -24.33
CA LYS A 63 -9.99 4.80 -24.66
C LYS A 63 -10.04 3.34 -25.09
N THR A 64 -11.20 2.68 -24.95
CA THR A 64 -11.36 1.28 -25.36
C THR A 64 -11.46 1.15 -26.89
N PRO A 65 -11.30 -0.06 -27.45
CA PRO A 65 -11.40 -0.26 -28.89
C PRO A 65 -12.74 0.23 -29.47
N ILE A 66 -12.68 0.68 -30.73
CA ILE A 66 -13.85 1.18 -31.46
C ILE A 66 -14.65 0.02 -32.03
N ASN A 67 -15.96 0.06 -31.86
CA ASN A 67 -16.91 -0.75 -32.61
C ASN A 67 -17.23 -0.07 -33.95
N TYR A 68 -16.56 -0.52 -35.00
CA TYR A 68 -16.74 0.01 -36.36
C TYR A 68 -18.10 -0.31 -36.99
N SER A 69 -18.93 -1.14 -36.36
CA SER A 69 -20.32 -1.38 -36.80
C SER A 69 -21.27 -0.25 -36.40
N LEU A 70 -20.83 0.66 -35.52
CA LEU A 70 -21.62 1.81 -35.05
C LEU A 70 -21.16 3.11 -35.72
N PRO A 71 -22.07 4.06 -35.96
CA PRO A 71 -21.72 5.34 -36.56
C PRO A 71 -20.82 6.17 -35.62
N PRO A 72 -19.99 7.09 -36.14
CA PRO A 72 -19.13 7.96 -35.35
C PRO A 72 -19.81 8.74 -34.22
N SER A 73 -21.10 9.05 -34.38
CA SER A 73 -21.90 9.79 -33.41
C SER A 73 -22.55 8.91 -32.33
N ASP A 74 -22.37 7.58 -32.38
CA ASP A 74 -22.96 6.71 -31.37
C ASP A 74 -22.20 6.86 -30.03
N PRO A 75 -22.87 7.20 -28.93
CA PRO A 75 -22.23 7.37 -27.64
C PRO A 75 -21.67 6.05 -27.07
N ASN A 76 -22.06 4.90 -27.61
CA ASN A 76 -21.51 3.57 -27.29
C ASN A 76 -20.58 3.04 -28.39
N ARG A 77 -20.05 3.91 -29.24
CA ARG A 77 -19.09 3.52 -30.29
C ARG A 77 -17.86 2.82 -29.73
N HIS A 78 -17.45 3.16 -28.52
CA HIS A 78 -16.38 2.47 -27.80
C HIS A 78 -16.93 1.29 -27.00
N TYR A 79 -16.23 0.14 -27.03
CA TYR A 79 -16.68 -1.04 -26.28
C TYR A 79 -16.70 -0.78 -24.77
N ARG A 80 -17.71 -1.33 -24.07
CA ARG A 80 -17.79 -1.17 -22.60
C ARG A 80 -16.51 -1.62 -21.88
N LEU A 81 -16.13 -0.87 -20.84
CA LEU A 81 -15.06 -1.25 -19.91
C LEU A 81 -15.39 -2.54 -19.15
N GLY A 82 -16.67 -2.74 -18.85
CA GLY A 82 -17.18 -3.81 -18.02
C GLY A 82 -17.10 -3.47 -16.52
N CYS A 83 -18.04 -4.04 -15.76
CA CYS A 83 -18.27 -3.65 -14.37
C CYS A 83 -17.10 -3.91 -13.43
N TRP A 84 -16.30 -4.96 -13.67
CA TRP A 84 -15.10 -5.22 -12.86
C TRP A 84 -14.08 -4.11 -13.03
N SER A 85 -13.89 -3.61 -14.25
CA SER A 85 -12.94 -2.54 -14.55
C SER A 85 -13.38 -1.24 -13.90
N ALA A 86 -14.68 -0.93 -13.91
CA ALA A 86 -15.22 0.25 -13.27
C ALA A 86 -15.15 0.17 -11.73
N ALA A 87 -15.47 -0.98 -11.14
CA ALA A 87 -15.40 -1.18 -9.70
C ALA A 87 -13.95 -1.16 -9.19
N ILE A 88 -13.06 -1.96 -9.79
CA ILE A 88 -11.64 -2.01 -9.44
C ILE A 88 -10.97 -0.67 -9.71
N GLY A 89 -11.28 0.00 -10.82
CA GLY A 89 -10.69 1.29 -11.17
C GLY A 89 -11.04 2.40 -10.17
N GLN A 90 -12.27 2.40 -9.63
CA GLN A 90 -12.64 3.32 -8.55
C GLN A 90 -11.88 3.01 -7.25
N ILE A 91 -11.63 1.73 -6.92
CA ILE A 91 -10.83 1.33 -5.74
C ILE A 91 -9.36 1.70 -5.92
N ILE A 92 -8.79 1.48 -7.11
CA ILE A 92 -7.42 1.88 -7.46
C ILE A 92 -7.27 3.40 -7.36
N ASN A 93 -8.26 4.15 -7.87
CA ASN A 93 -8.31 5.61 -7.73
C ASN A 93 -8.35 6.05 -6.27
N TYR A 94 -9.22 5.44 -5.47
CA TYR A 94 -9.35 5.74 -4.03
C TYR A 94 -8.02 5.54 -3.29
N HIS A 95 -7.28 4.50 -3.65
CA HIS A 95 -5.98 4.16 -3.07
C HIS A 95 -4.79 4.85 -3.73
N GLU A 96 -5.01 5.71 -4.73
CA GLU A 96 -3.98 6.43 -5.47
C GLU A 96 -2.86 5.51 -6.00
N LEU A 97 -3.26 4.35 -6.56
CA LEU A 97 -2.34 3.33 -7.07
C LEU A 97 -1.92 3.62 -8.51
N GLN A 98 -0.63 3.89 -8.71
CA GLN A 98 -0.05 4.04 -10.05
C GLN A 98 0.08 2.68 -10.73
N SER A 99 -0.16 2.66 -12.04
CA SER A 99 0.13 1.50 -12.88
C SER A 99 1.62 1.42 -13.23
N ASN A 100 2.09 0.21 -13.52
CA ASN A 100 3.45 -0.03 -14.02
C ASN A 100 3.51 -1.19 -15.03
N GLY A 101 4.53 -1.19 -15.89
CA GLY A 101 4.81 -2.25 -16.85
C GLY A 101 3.96 -2.17 -18.12
N SER A 102 3.63 -3.32 -18.71
CA SER A 102 2.82 -3.38 -19.92
C SER A 102 1.98 -4.64 -19.99
N VAL A 103 0.89 -4.57 -20.77
CA VAL A 103 -0.03 -5.69 -20.99
C VAL A 103 -0.28 -5.91 -22.48
N TYR A 104 -0.29 -7.18 -22.87
CA TYR A 104 -0.45 -7.58 -24.27
C TYR A 104 -1.38 -8.79 -24.39
N TYR A 105 -2.47 -8.67 -25.16
CA TYR A 105 -3.38 -9.78 -25.46
C TYR A 105 -4.28 -9.51 -26.68
N VAL A 106 -4.87 -10.57 -27.24
CA VAL A 106 -5.76 -10.48 -28.41
C VAL A 106 -7.21 -10.62 -27.97
N CYS A 107 -8.09 -9.69 -28.35
CA CYS A 107 -9.52 -9.78 -28.09
C CYS A 107 -10.16 -10.86 -28.97
N THR A 108 -11.13 -11.61 -28.42
CA THR A 108 -11.61 -12.85 -29.07
C THR A 108 -12.68 -12.61 -30.14
N GLU A 109 -13.57 -11.64 -29.95
CA GLU A 109 -14.77 -11.49 -30.79
C GLU A 109 -14.81 -10.19 -31.61
N ILE A 110 -13.77 -9.35 -31.51
CA ILE A 110 -13.75 -8.03 -32.17
C ILE A 110 -12.60 -7.91 -33.16
N VAL A 111 -12.89 -7.19 -34.25
CA VAL A 111 -11.94 -6.86 -35.32
C VAL A 111 -11.79 -5.35 -35.45
N ASN A 112 -10.65 -4.91 -35.95
CA ASN A 112 -10.37 -3.51 -36.27
C ASN A 112 -11.03 -3.11 -37.61
N GLU A 113 -10.75 -1.90 -38.10
CA GLU A 113 -11.26 -1.39 -39.38
C GLU A 113 -10.85 -2.21 -40.62
N THR A 114 -9.71 -2.91 -40.57
CA THR A 114 -9.23 -3.77 -41.66
C THR A 114 -9.77 -5.19 -41.59
N GLY A 115 -10.53 -5.53 -40.54
CA GLY A 115 -11.05 -6.87 -40.31
C GLY A 115 -10.09 -7.82 -39.59
N ASP A 116 -8.95 -7.31 -39.11
CA ASP A 116 -7.98 -8.09 -38.34
C ASP A 116 -8.37 -8.14 -36.85
N PRO A 117 -8.03 -9.22 -36.11
CA PRO A 117 -8.29 -9.29 -34.68
C PRO A 117 -7.71 -8.10 -33.92
N VAL A 118 -8.48 -7.52 -33.00
CA VAL A 118 -7.98 -6.40 -32.17
C VAL A 118 -6.95 -6.92 -31.17
N ILE A 119 -5.76 -6.33 -31.21
CA ILE A 119 -4.69 -6.56 -30.25
C ILE A 119 -4.68 -5.39 -29.26
N ILE A 120 -4.67 -5.73 -27.98
CA ILE A 120 -4.37 -4.79 -26.90
C ILE A 120 -2.87 -4.85 -26.65
N ASP A 121 -2.21 -3.72 -26.83
CA ASP A 121 -0.81 -3.47 -26.48
C ASP A 121 -0.81 -2.15 -25.70
N ASN A 122 -0.85 -2.26 -24.37
CA ASN A 122 -0.95 -1.09 -23.48
C ASN A 122 0.32 -0.98 -22.63
N ASN A 123 1.04 0.11 -22.80
CA ASN A 123 2.21 0.44 -22.00
C ASN A 123 1.80 1.36 -20.84
N LEU A 124 1.73 0.76 -19.65
CA LEU A 124 1.23 1.37 -18.41
C LEU A 124 2.22 2.36 -17.79
N ASP A 125 3.46 2.41 -18.29
CA ASP A 125 4.49 3.34 -17.83
C ASP A 125 4.46 4.69 -18.55
N VAL A 126 3.69 4.82 -19.64
CA VAL A 126 3.64 6.03 -20.48
C VAL A 126 2.96 7.19 -19.76
N THR A 127 1.86 6.90 -19.05
CA THR A 127 1.02 7.93 -18.41
C THR A 127 1.00 7.68 -16.92
N LYS A 128 1.19 8.75 -16.14
CA LYS A 128 0.99 8.72 -14.68
C LYS A 128 -0.28 9.45 -14.34
N TYR A 129 -1.00 8.92 -13.36
CA TYR A 129 -2.26 9.49 -12.91
C TYR A 129 -2.02 10.74 -12.07
N PHE A 130 -2.79 11.80 -12.33
CA PHE A 130 -2.75 13.03 -11.54
C PHE A 130 -3.94 13.04 -10.59
N TRP A 131 -3.75 12.62 -9.33
CA TRP A 131 -4.86 12.43 -8.37
C TRP A 131 -5.71 13.69 -8.13
N SER A 132 -5.11 14.88 -8.25
CA SER A 132 -5.83 16.17 -8.17
C SER A 132 -6.86 16.38 -9.29
N ASN A 133 -6.75 15.61 -10.38
CA ASN A 133 -7.58 15.70 -11.59
C ASN A 133 -8.47 14.45 -11.73
N MET A 134 -8.93 13.87 -10.61
CA MET A 134 -9.85 12.74 -10.56
C MET A 134 -11.20 13.20 -10.01
N PRO A 135 -12.06 13.83 -10.83
CA PRO A 135 -13.34 14.36 -10.37
C PRO A 135 -14.33 13.25 -10.01
N LYS A 136 -15.36 13.62 -9.22
CA LYS A 136 -16.48 12.73 -8.87
C LYS A 136 -17.13 12.10 -10.11
N THR A 137 -17.34 12.88 -11.16
CA THR A 137 -17.91 12.47 -12.46
C THR A 137 -17.20 13.19 -13.59
N ILE A 138 -17.30 12.63 -14.80
CA ILE A 138 -16.91 13.31 -16.04
C ILE A 138 -18.06 13.23 -17.05
N ASP A 139 -18.11 14.21 -17.94
CA ASP A 139 -18.96 14.26 -19.12
C ASP A 139 -18.19 14.87 -20.31
N GLU A 140 -18.85 15.02 -21.46
CA GLU A 140 -18.24 15.58 -22.68
C GLU A 140 -17.78 17.04 -22.55
N THR A 141 -18.20 17.75 -21.50
CA THR A 141 -17.86 19.15 -21.24
C THR A 141 -16.78 19.33 -20.18
N SER A 142 -16.37 18.24 -19.53
CA SER A 142 -15.33 18.25 -18.49
C SER A 142 -13.96 18.63 -19.07
N PRO A 143 -13.05 19.20 -18.26
CA PRO A 143 -11.70 19.53 -18.71
C PRO A 143 -10.99 18.32 -19.36
N PRO A 144 -10.31 18.49 -20.51
CA PRO A 144 -9.66 17.37 -21.21
C PRO A 144 -8.68 16.58 -20.34
N GLU A 145 -7.97 17.24 -19.44
CA GLU A 145 -7.06 16.60 -18.47
C GLU A 145 -7.78 15.71 -17.46
N GLU A 146 -8.99 16.06 -17.03
CA GLU A 146 -9.79 15.23 -16.12
C GLU A 146 -10.35 14.02 -16.88
N ILE A 147 -10.86 14.24 -18.10
CA ILE A 147 -11.34 13.15 -18.97
C ILE A 147 -10.20 12.17 -19.25
N ASP A 148 -9.03 12.67 -19.68
CA ASP A 148 -7.89 11.82 -20.02
C ASP A 148 -7.43 11.00 -18.81
N ASN A 149 -7.34 11.62 -17.64
CA ASN A 149 -6.88 10.97 -16.43
C ASN A 149 -7.85 9.85 -15.95
N VAL A 150 -9.16 10.14 -15.88
CA VAL A 150 -10.20 9.17 -15.49
C VAL A 150 -10.32 8.03 -16.52
N THR A 151 -10.29 8.35 -17.81
CA THR A 151 -10.42 7.33 -18.86
C THR A 151 -9.16 6.46 -18.96
N THR A 152 -7.99 7.01 -18.66
CA THR A 152 -6.73 6.25 -18.63
C THR A 152 -6.72 5.25 -17.49
N ILE A 153 -6.99 5.64 -16.25
CA ILE A 153 -6.99 4.70 -15.11
C ILE A 153 -8.03 3.58 -15.30
N LEU A 154 -9.20 3.89 -15.86
CA LEU A 154 -10.21 2.89 -16.17
C LEU A 154 -9.79 1.94 -17.28
N TYR A 155 -9.16 2.47 -18.34
CA TYR A 155 -8.64 1.66 -19.45
C TYR A 155 -7.47 0.77 -19.01
N ASP A 156 -6.52 1.33 -18.26
CA ASP A 156 -5.40 0.59 -17.69
C ASP A 156 -5.90 -0.53 -16.79
N THR A 157 -6.85 -0.23 -15.89
CA THR A 157 -7.49 -1.27 -15.07
C THR A 157 -8.12 -2.35 -15.94
N ALA A 158 -8.92 -1.97 -16.95
CA ALA A 158 -9.57 -2.92 -17.85
C ALA A 158 -8.56 -3.81 -18.58
N THR A 159 -7.43 -3.25 -19.01
CA THR A 159 -6.40 -3.99 -19.74
C THR A 159 -5.55 -4.87 -18.82
N VAL A 160 -5.23 -4.44 -17.60
CA VAL A 160 -4.57 -5.25 -16.55
C VAL A 160 -5.40 -6.48 -16.20
N ILE A 161 -6.70 -6.31 -16.00
CA ILE A 161 -7.60 -7.45 -15.75
C ILE A 161 -7.96 -8.21 -17.03
N GLN A 162 -7.38 -7.81 -18.16
CA GLN A 162 -7.53 -8.39 -19.51
C GLN A 162 -8.99 -8.52 -19.93
N LYS A 163 -9.73 -7.42 -19.87
CA LYS A 163 -11.09 -7.31 -20.40
C LYS A 163 -11.10 -7.76 -21.86
N ASP A 164 -11.87 -8.80 -22.14
CA ASP A 164 -12.07 -9.26 -23.51
C ASP A 164 -13.12 -8.36 -24.17
N PHE A 165 -12.69 -7.26 -24.79
CA PHE A 165 -13.58 -6.23 -25.34
C PHE A 165 -14.54 -6.84 -26.39
N GLY A 166 -15.78 -6.33 -26.41
CA GLY A 166 -16.89 -6.91 -27.17
C GLY A 166 -17.65 -8.03 -26.44
N THR A 167 -17.08 -8.63 -25.39
CA THR A 167 -17.71 -9.74 -24.67
C THR A 167 -18.12 -9.36 -23.24
N GLY A 168 -18.70 -10.30 -22.50
CA GLY A 168 -18.92 -10.21 -21.03
C GLY A 168 -17.79 -10.79 -20.20
N LYS A 169 -16.66 -11.18 -20.81
CA LYS A 169 -15.61 -11.99 -20.19
C LYS A 169 -14.33 -11.19 -19.92
N TYR A 170 -13.45 -11.81 -19.13
CA TYR A 170 -12.11 -11.35 -18.77
C TYR A 170 -11.16 -12.53 -18.93
N LYS A 171 -10.01 -12.35 -19.59
CA LYS A 171 -9.08 -13.46 -19.89
C LYS A 171 -8.37 -13.99 -18.65
N THR A 172 -8.21 -13.14 -17.63
CA THR A 172 -7.71 -13.50 -16.31
C THR A 172 -8.71 -14.30 -15.47
N ILE A 173 -9.97 -14.41 -15.90
CA ILE A 173 -11.05 -15.05 -15.14
C ILE A 173 -11.68 -16.14 -15.99
N GLN A 174 -11.10 -17.33 -15.92
CA GLN A 174 -11.63 -18.51 -16.62
C GLN A 174 -12.81 -19.13 -15.87
N THR A 175 -12.76 -19.11 -14.54
CA THR A 175 -13.83 -19.59 -13.66
C THR A 175 -14.05 -18.61 -12.51
N LEU A 176 -15.26 -18.59 -11.96
CA LEU A 176 -15.52 -17.77 -10.77
C LEU A 176 -14.99 -18.41 -9.49
N SER A 177 -14.47 -19.64 -9.51
CA SER A 177 -13.84 -20.28 -8.36
C SER A 177 -12.37 -19.95 -8.20
N ASP A 178 -11.73 -19.34 -9.20
CA ASP A 178 -10.30 -19.07 -9.20
C ASP A 178 -10.00 -17.68 -9.79
N TRP A 179 -9.62 -16.75 -8.92
CA TRP A 179 -9.17 -15.40 -9.29
C TRP A 179 -7.64 -15.24 -9.22
N SER A 180 -6.88 -16.33 -9.13
CA SER A 180 -5.43 -16.29 -8.95
C SER A 180 -4.70 -15.47 -10.02
N GLN A 181 -5.07 -15.63 -11.30
CA GLN A 181 -4.48 -14.86 -12.39
C GLN A 181 -4.86 -13.38 -12.28
N LEU A 182 -6.14 -13.05 -12.05
CA LEU A 182 -6.58 -11.67 -11.82
C LEU A 182 -5.79 -11.00 -10.69
N ILE A 183 -5.69 -11.69 -9.55
CA ILE A 183 -4.97 -11.22 -8.36
C ILE A 183 -3.49 -10.99 -8.68
N LYS A 184 -2.87 -11.91 -9.43
CA LYS A 184 -1.47 -11.78 -9.85
C LYS A 184 -1.27 -10.52 -10.71
N GLU A 185 -2.10 -10.33 -11.75
CA GLU A 185 -1.99 -9.16 -12.62
C GLU A 185 -2.18 -7.85 -11.84
N LEU A 186 -3.14 -7.78 -10.91
CA LEU A 186 -3.33 -6.59 -10.07
C LEU A 186 -2.11 -6.30 -9.18
N ARG A 187 -1.51 -7.33 -8.56
CA ARG A 187 -0.31 -7.16 -7.72
C ARG A 187 0.88 -6.68 -8.53
N ASP A 188 1.09 -7.28 -9.70
CA ASP A 188 2.23 -6.97 -10.56
C ASP A 188 2.12 -5.55 -11.14
N HIS A 189 0.92 -5.13 -11.56
CA HIS A 189 0.74 -3.87 -12.28
C HIS A 189 0.33 -2.67 -11.41
N PHE A 190 -0.19 -2.86 -10.18
CA PHE A 190 -0.63 -1.75 -9.31
C PHE A 190 0.08 -1.70 -7.94
N GLU A 191 1.26 -2.32 -7.79
CA GLU A 191 2.08 -2.36 -6.55
C GLU A 191 1.27 -2.60 -5.26
N CYS A 192 0.18 -3.36 -5.35
CA CYS A 192 -0.79 -3.54 -4.28
C CYS A 192 -0.73 -4.96 -3.70
N ILE A 193 -1.41 -5.16 -2.57
CA ILE A 193 -1.76 -6.48 -2.08
C ILE A 193 -3.21 -6.74 -2.47
N SER A 194 -3.41 -7.40 -3.59
CA SER A 194 -4.73 -7.88 -3.98
C SER A 194 -4.95 -9.31 -3.47
N PHE A 195 -6.14 -9.61 -2.96
CA PHE A 195 -6.55 -11.00 -2.72
C PHE A 195 -8.08 -11.08 -2.63
N GLU A 196 -8.62 -12.28 -2.85
CA GLU A 196 -10.05 -12.52 -2.67
C GLU A 196 -10.32 -13.16 -1.31
N THR A 197 -11.55 -13.04 -0.83
CA THR A 197 -12.03 -13.94 0.22
C THR A 197 -11.96 -15.38 -0.28
N MET A 198 -11.36 -16.28 0.49
CA MET A 198 -11.48 -17.72 0.25
C MET A 198 -12.98 -18.06 0.26
N MET A 199 -13.54 -18.45 -0.89
CA MET A 199 -14.97 -18.79 -1.08
C MET A 199 -15.53 -19.62 0.10
N VAL A 200 -16.76 -19.41 0.56
CA VAL A 200 -18.05 -19.82 -0.06
C VAL A 200 -19.22 -19.07 0.61
N ASP A 201 -20.25 -18.70 -0.15
CA ASP A 201 -21.60 -18.29 0.28
C ASP A 201 -21.69 -17.29 1.46
N LYS A 202 -21.74 -16.00 1.11
CA LYS A 202 -21.79 -14.84 2.03
C LYS A 202 -20.49 -14.68 2.85
N PRO A 203 -19.54 -13.88 2.35
CA PRO A 203 -18.44 -13.40 3.18
C PRO A 203 -18.97 -12.89 4.53
N PRO A 204 -18.28 -13.19 5.64
CA PRO A 204 -18.73 -12.73 6.93
C PRO A 204 -18.72 -11.20 6.91
N ILE A 205 -19.75 -10.60 7.52
CA ILE A 205 -19.85 -9.14 7.63
C ILE A 205 -18.63 -8.53 8.32
N THR A 206 -17.91 -9.32 9.13
CA THR A 206 -16.65 -8.93 9.77
C THR A 206 -15.58 -8.59 8.75
N ASP A 207 -15.49 -9.27 7.60
CA ASP A 207 -14.50 -8.93 6.58
C ASP A 207 -14.79 -7.55 5.98
N ILE A 208 -16.06 -7.20 5.80
CA ILE A 208 -16.46 -5.88 5.30
C ILE A 208 -16.19 -4.82 6.37
N ILE A 209 -16.56 -5.09 7.64
CA ILE A 209 -16.30 -4.18 8.75
C ILE A 209 -14.80 -3.92 8.88
N ASP A 210 -13.97 -4.97 8.90
CA ASP A 210 -12.52 -4.86 9.02
C ASP A 210 -11.92 -4.05 7.86
N GLU A 211 -12.41 -4.20 6.63
CA GLU A 211 -11.93 -3.40 5.50
C GLU A 211 -12.37 -1.93 5.60
N ILE A 212 -13.66 -1.68 5.81
CA ILE A 212 -14.21 -0.32 5.82
C ILE A 212 -13.72 0.47 7.04
N ASP A 213 -13.57 -0.18 8.21
CA ASP A 213 -13.01 0.44 9.42
C ASP A 213 -11.58 0.95 9.23
N ASN A 214 -10.84 0.34 8.31
CA ASN A 214 -9.50 0.76 7.92
C ASN A 214 -9.47 1.54 6.59
N PHE A 215 -10.61 2.14 6.19
CA PHE A 215 -10.72 2.96 4.98
C PHE A 215 -10.31 2.21 3.71
N ARG A 216 -10.71 0.95 3.56
CA ARG A 216 -10.44 0.13 2.37
C ARG A 216 -11.75 -0.28 1.69
N PRO A 217 -12.18 0.42 0.63
CA PRO A 217 -13.32 -0.03 -0.16
C PRO A 217 -13.01 -1.35 -0.85
N CYS A 218 -14.01 -2.20 -1.01
CA CYS A 218 -13.85 -3.55 -1.57
C CYS A 218 -14.83 -3.81 -2.71
N MET A 219 -14.46 -4.63 -3.68
CA MET A 219 -15.37 -4.98 -4.76
C MET A 219 -16.22 -6.19 -4.34
N LEU A 220 -17.54 -6.07 -4.47
CA LEU A 220 -18.49 -7.16 -4.29
C LEU A 220 -19.02 -7.64 -5.64
N LEU A 221 -18.89 -8.94 -5.90
CA LEU A 221 -19.52 -9.59 -7.03
C LEU A 221 -20.92 -10.11 -6.65
N LEU A 222 -21.91 -9.60 -7.37
CA LEU A 222 -23.31 -9.97 -7.29
C LEU A 222 -23.69 -10.88 -8.48
N ARG A 223 -24.78 -11.63 -8.32
CA ARG A 223 -25.32 -12.51 -9.35
C ARG A 223 -26.82 -12.32 -9.49
N GLU A 224 -27.33 -12.39 -10.71
CA GLU A 224 -28.76 -12.21 -10.97
C GLU A 224 -29.59 -13.33 -10.34
N ASN A 225 -29.34 -14.58 -10.73
CA ASN A 225 -29.98 -15.77 -10.16
C ASN A 225 -29.10 -17.02 -10.38
N VAL A 226 -29.45 -18.15 -9.74
CA VAL A 226 -28.65 -19.40 -9.80
C VAL A 226 -28.55 -19.98 -11.22
N THR A 227 -29.55 -19.74 -12.06
CA THR A 227 -29.61 -20.26 -13.44
C THR A 227 -28.96 -19.34 -14.47
N ASN A 228 -28.77 -18.06 -14.14
CA ASN A 228 -28.27 -17.05 -15.03
C ASN A 228 -26.77 -16.79 -14.75
N PRO A 229 -25.88 -16.85 -15.76
CA PRO A 229 -24.46 -16.63 -15.59
C PRO A 229 -24.06 -15.14 -15.55
N TRP A 230 -25.01 -14.19 -15.61
CA TRP A 230 -24.66 -12.77 -15.49
C TRP A 230 -24.31 -12.40 -14.05
N HIS A 231 -23.18 -11.69 -13.93
CA HIS A 231 -22.64 -11.18 -12.68
C HIS A 231 -22.37 -9.69 -12.82
N HIS A 232 -22.36 -8.99 -11.69
CA HIS A 232 -22.07 -7.58 -11.65
C HIS A 232 -21.18 -7.24 -10.47
N ALA A 233 -20.13 -6.47 -10.75
CA ALA A 233 -19.22 -5.99 -9.74
C ALA A 233 -19.66 -4.59 -9.29
N VAL A 234 -19.78 -4.42 -7.99
CA VAL A 234 -20.06 -3.14 -7.32
C VAL A 234 -18.96 -2.86 -6.31
N VAL A 235 -18.76 -1.61 -5.90
CA VAL A 235 -17.85 -1.27 -4.80
C VAL A 235 -18.66 -1.11 -3.53
N ILE A 236 -18.26 -1.80 -2.46
CA ILE A 236 -18.70 -1.51 -1.10
C ILE A 236 -17.70 -0.55 -0.48
N ASP A 237 -18.22 0.59 -0.06
CA ASP A 237 -17.47 1.77 0.38
C ASP A 237 -18.06 2.38 1.64
N GLY A 238 -18.93 1.65 2.35
CA GLY A 238 -19.50 2.05 3.62
C GLY A 238 -20.40 0.95 4.20
N TYR A 239 -20.57 0.95 5.51
CA TYR A 239 -21.57 0.13 6.20
C TYR A 239 -22.31 0.93 7.28
N ASP A 240 -23.53 0.50 7.59
CA ASP A 240 -24.33 1.08 8.67
C ASP A 240 -25.25 0.00 9.29
N TRP A 241 -25.81 0.30 10.46
CA TRP A 241 -26.67 -0.58 11.23
C TRP A 241 -28.05 0.04 11.41
N PHE A 242 -29.06 -0.56 10.77
CA PHE A 242 -30.47 -0.21 11.00
C PHE A 242 -31.09 -1.25 11.93
N GLY A 243 -31.08 -0.95 13.23
CA GLY A 243 -31.49 -1.90 14.26
C GLY A 243 -30.50 -3.07 14.37
N ARG A 244 -30.88 -4.24 13.86
CA ARG A 244 -30.01 -5.45 13.82
C ARG A 244 -29.56 -5.82 12.42
N GLU A 245 -29.97 -5.05 11.42
CA GLU A 245 -29.66 -5.32 10.04
C GLU A 245 -28.35 -4.62 9.67
N PHE A 246 -27.45 -5.38 9.03
CA PHE A 246 -26.21 -4.86 8.47
C PHE A 246 -26.46 -4.39 7.04
N TRP A 247 -26.26 -3.09 6.82
CA TRP A 247 -26.44 -2.44 5.53
C TRP A 247 -25.09 -1.99 4.99
N VAL A 248 -24.93 -2.04 3.68
CA VAL A 248 -23.74 -1.59 2.98
C VAL A 248 -24.10 -0.54 1.95
N HIS A 249 -23.31 0.51 1.85
CA HIS A 249 -23.37 1.39 0.68
C HIS A 249 -22.70 0.67 -0.49
N ALA A 250 -23.35 0.68 -1.65
CA ALA A 250 -22.81 0.05 -2.85
C ALA A 250 -22.84 1.01 -4.04
N ASN A 251 -21.67 1.27 -4.62
CA ASN A 251 -21.50 1.98 -5.87
C ASN A 251 -21.52 1.01 -7.05
N TYR A 252 -22.49 1.18 -7.94
CA TYR A 252 -22.75 0.24 -9.04
C TYR A 252 -21.83 0.42 -10.26
N GLY A 253 -21.04 1.49 -10.33
CA GLY A 253 -20.24 1.81 -11.52
C GLY A 253 -21.11 2.17 -12.74
N TRP A 254 -22.31 2.70 -12.49
CA TRP A 254 -23.29 3.11 -13.51
C TRP A 254 -23.53 4.62 -13.52
N GLY A 255 -22.52 5.42 -13.15
CA GLY A 255 -22.67 6.87 -13.05
C GLY A 255 -23.38 7.32 -11.77
N ASP A 256 -23.77 8.59 -11.71
CA ASP A 256 -24.51 9.19 -10.59
C ASP A 256 -26.00 8.81 -10.66
N THR A 257 -26.30 7.54 -10.37
CA THR A 257 -27.66 6.98 -10.42
C THR A 257 -28.16 6.61 -9.03
N ALA A 258 -29.48 6.43 -8.89
CA ALA A 258 -30.11 5.97 -7.65
C ALA A 258 -29.69 4.56 -7.22
N TYR A 259 -28.94 3.84 -8.07
CA TYR A 259 -28.33 2.55 -7.72
C TYR A 259 -27.13 2.69 -6.77
N ASN A 260 -26.51 3.87 -6.68
CA ASN A 260 -25.51 4.13 -5.64
C ASN A 260 -26.24 4.42 -4.33
N ASN A 261 -26.40 3.41 -3.47
CA ASN A 261 -27.26 3.50 -2.31
C ASN A 261 -26.92 2.47 -1.23
N TRP A 262 -27.60 2.60 -0.09
CA TRP A 262 -27.58 1.66 1.02
C TRP A 262 -28.47 0.46 0.75
N TYR A 263 -27.91 -0.74 0.89
CA TYR A 263 -28.60 -2.01 0.69
C TYR A 263 -28.41 -2.93 1.89
N TYR A 264 -29.49 -3.62 2.28
CA TYR A 264 -29.39 -4.69 3.25
C TYR A 264 -28.50 -5.80 2.70
N TYR A 265 -27.35 -6.05 3.33
CA TYR A 265 -26.30 -6.91 2.78
C TYR A 265 -26.78 -8.34 2.48
N ASN A 266 -27.59 -8.88 3.40
CA ASN A 266 -28.19 -10.20 3.29
C ASN A 266 -29.44 -10.25 2.38
N GLY A 267 -29.88 -9.09 1.90
CA GLY A 267 -31.04 -8.92 1.03
C GLY A 267 -30.70 -8.99 -0.46
N SER A 268 -31.72 -8.73 -1.26
CA SER A 268 -31.61 -8.61 -2.72
C SER A 268 -31.03 -7.26 -3.10
N PHE A 269 -30.13 -7.25 -4.07
CA PHE A 269 -29.64 -6.03 -4.70
C PHE A 269 -30.45 -5.76 -5.98
N PRO A 270 -30.75 -4.51 -6.35
CA PRO A 270 -31.40 -4.19 -7.62
C PRO A 270 -30.68 -4.84 -8.80
N GLU A 271 -31.45 -5.40 -9.74
CA GLU A 271 -31.01 -6.22 -10.89
C GLU A 271 -30.29 -7.53 -10.53
N TYR A 272 -29.87 -7.73 -9.27
CA TYR A 272 -29.06 -8.87 -8.83
C TYR A 272 -29.64 -9.53 -7.57
N GLY A 273 -30.72 -10.29 -7.76
CA GLY A 273 -31.55 -10.80 -6.67
C GLY A 273 -31.09 -12.08 -5.99
N ASN A 274 -30.01 -12.71 -6.46
CA ASN A 274 -29.43 -13.85 -5.74
C ASN A 274 -28.88 -13.37 -4.39
N THR A 275 -29.40 -13.86 -3.27
CA THR A 275 -28.96 -13.45 -1.93
C THR A 275 -27.91 -14.37 -1.30
N THR A 276 -27.59 -15.49 -1.95
CA THR A 276 -26.64 -16.49 -1.45
C THR A 276 -25.26 -16.36 -2.09
N PHE A 277 -25.18 -15.83 -3.31
CA PHE A 277 -23.94 -15.62 -4.03
C PHE A 277 -23.35 -14.23 -3.74
N ARG A 278 -22.20 -14.19 -3.06
CA ARG A 278 -21.42 -12.98 -2.78
C ARG A 278 -19.94 -13.37 -2.84
N LYS A 279 -19.10 -12.61 -3.55
CA LYS A 279 -17.64 -12.74 -3.51
C LYS A 279 -17.01 -11.38 -3.35
N LEU A 280 -15.99 -11.25 -2.49
CA LEU A 280 -15.27 -10.01 -2.30
C LEU A 280 -13.87 -10.11 -2.91
N LEU A 281 -13.45 -9.03 -3.59
CA LEU A 281 -12.07 -8.74 -3.91
C LEU A 281 -11.61 -7.61 -3.01
N PHE A 282 -10.49 -7.83 -2.31
CA PHE A 282 -9.81 -6.82 -1.52
C PHE A 282 -8.57 -6.34 -2.26
N ILE A 283 -8.38 -5.03 -2.27
CA ILE A 283 -7.19 -4.37 -2.77
C ILE A 283 -6.64 -3.58 -1.60
N ARG A 284 -5.60 -4.11 -0.97
CA ARG A 284 -4.93 -3.50 0.18
C ARG A 284 -3.63 -2.85 -0.25
N LEU A 285 -3.24 -1.84 0.51
CA LEU A 285 -1.94 -1.19 0.34
C LEU A 285 -0.93 -1.85 1.27
N LYS A 286 0.26 -2.13 0.75
CA LYS A 286 1.42 -2.44 1.60
C LYS A 286 2.06 -1.13 2.07
N PRO A 287 2.79 -1.13 3.19
CA PRO A 287 3.67 -0.01 3.51
C PRO A 287 4.56 0.32 2.33
N ARG A 288 4.76 1.62 2.06
CA ARG A 288 5.68 2.04 1.01
C ARG A 288 7.10 1.55 1.34
N VAL A 289 7.89 1.30 0.30
CA VAL A 289 9.31 0.99 0.48
C VAL A 289 9.96 2.12 1.27
N ALA A 290 10.69 1.77 2.34
CA ALA A 290 11.31 2.75 3.19
C ALA A 290 12.41 3.54 2.46
N ASP A 291 12.61 4.79 2.89
CA ASP A 291 13.69 5.63 2.40
C ASP A 291 15.02 4.89 2.56
N LYS A 292 15.92 5.06 1.58
CA LYS A 292 17.29 4.54 1.69
C LYS A 292 17.89 4.96 3.04
N PRO A 293 18.44 4.03 3.84
CA PRO A 293 19.01 4.37 5.14
C PRO A 293 20.04 5.49 5.05
N ILE A 294 20.06 6.35 6.06
CA ILE A 294 21.00 7.48 6.17
C ILE A 294 21.78 7.37 7.47
N GLY A 295 23.09 7.57 7.39
CA GLY A 295 24.01 7.47 8.54
C GLY A 295 25.47 7.35 8.08
N PRO A 296 26.40 7.04 9.00
CA PRO A 296 27.82 6.93 8.66
C PRO A 296 28.12 5.81 7.65
N GLU A 297 28.77 6.15 6.54
CA GLU A 297 29.20 5.19 5.50
C GLU A 297 30.62 4.63 5.73
N LEU A 298 31.34 5.19 6.71
CA LEU A 298 32.69 4.80 7.09
C LEU A 298 32.76 4.68 8.62
N GLY A 299 33.34 3.59 9.10
CA GLY A 299 33.49 3.34 10.54
C GLY A 299 34.70 2.49 10.90
N GLU A 300 34.80 2.14 12.17
CA GLU A 300 35.83 1.26 12.73
C GLU A 300 35.17 0.04 13.39
N PRO A 301 35.82 -1.13 13.34
CA PRO A 301 35.30 -2.32 14.00
C PRO A 301 35.10 -2.08 15.51
N GLY A 302 33.96 -2.55 16.04
CA GLY A 302 33.64 -2.52 17.46
C GLY A 302 33.01 -1.22 17.95
N LEU A 303 32.78 -0.23 17.07
CA LEU A 303 32.04 0.99 17.41
C LEU A 303 30.57 0.89 17.01
N ASN A 304 29.71 1.58 17.77
CA ASN A 304 28.27 1.63 17.52
C ASN A 304 27.95 2.80 16.58
N TYR A 305 27.15 2.52 15.55
CA TYR A 305 26.72 3.50 14.56
C TYR A 305 25.21 3.52 14.46
N THR A 306 24.63 4.71 14.45
CA THR A 306 23.19 4.93 14.34
C THR A 306 22.81 5.31 12.92
N TYR A 307 21.70 4.73 12.46
CA TYR A 307 21.10 4.95 11.16
C TYR A 307 19.64 5.32 11.31
N TYR A 308 19.13 6.02 10.31
CA TYR A 308 17.78 6.54 10.26
C TYR A 308 17.12 6.15 8.93
N THR A 309 15.82 5.91 8.99
CA THR A 309 14.95 5.80 7.81
C THR A 309 13.55 6.25 8.21
N LYS A 310 12.66 6.35 7.23
CA LYS A 310 11.22 6.51 7.45
C LYS A 310 10.48 5.92 6.26
N THR A 311 9.19 5.71 6.46
CA THR A 311 8.25 5.38 5.38
C THR A 311 6.85 5.73 5.82
N THR A 312 5.90 5.60 4.91
CA THR A 312 4.47 5.76 5.18
C THR A 312 3.72 4.49 4.78
N ALA A 313 2.73 4.09 5.55
CA ALA A 313 1.66 3.22 5.08
C ALA A 313 0.40 4.06 4.86
N PRO A 314 -0.24 3.99 3.69
CA PRO A 314 -1.53 4.61 3.46
C PRO A 314 -2.62 3.98 4.34
N HIS A 315 -3.47 4.80 4.95
CA HIS A 315 -4.58 4.41 5.85
C HIS A 315 -4.20 3.63 7.13
N GLU A 316 -2.95 3.18 7.26
CA GLU A 316 -2.46 2.50 8.45
C GLU A 316 -1.65 3.48 9.31
N PRO A 317 -2.07 3.74 10.57
CA PRO A 317 -1.43 4.75 11.40
C PRO A 317 -0.07 4.29 11.94
N LEU A 318 0.18 2.99 12.04
CA LEU A 318 1.32 2.42 12.74
C LEU A 318 2.14 1.46 11.88
N LEU A 319 3.46 1.56 12.03
CA LEU A 319 4.46 0.82 11.29
C LEU A 319 5.48 0.13 12.22
N TYR A 320 6.08 -0.92 11.69
CA TYR A 320 7.25 -1.60 12.24
C TYR A 320 8.34 -1.69 11.17
N TYR A 321 9.60 -1.59 11.57
CA TYR A 321 10.79 -1.63 10.71
C TYR A 321 11.68 -2.81 11.08
N ASN A 322 12.27 -3.45 10.10
CA ASN A 322 13.30 -4.47 10.29
C ASN A 322 14.54 -4.10 9.49
N TRP A 323 15.66 -3.94 10.20
CA TRP A 323 16.95 -3.58 9.65
C TRP A 323 17.77 -4.84 9.38
N ASP A 324 18.23 -5.01 8.14
CA ASP A 324 19.26 -5.97 7.77
C ASP A 324 20.61 -5.22 7.72
N TRP A 325 21.54 -5.63 8.57
CA TRP A 325 22.84 -4.97 8.74
C TRP A 325 23.90 -5.43 7.74
N GLY A 326 23.56 -6.40 6.88
CA GLY A 326 24.45 -6.92 5.84
C GLY A 326 25.57 -7.83 6.34
N ASP A 327 25.59 -8.19 7.63
CA ASP A 327 26.53 -9.13 8.26
C ASP A 327 25.87 -10.45 8.70
N GLY A 328 24.64 -10.69 8.25
CA GLY A 328 23.82 -11.84 8.64
C GLY A 328 22.99 -11.61 9.91
N THR A 329 23.07 -10.43 10.54
CA THR A 329 22.23 -10.05 11.67
C THR A 329 21.13 -9.06 11.26
N SER A 330 20.09 -8.97 12.07
CA SER A 330 19.01 -8.00 11.91
C SER A 330 18.60 -7.40 13.24
N SER A 331 17.91 -6.25 13.22
CA SER A 331 17.31 -5.67 14.42
C SER A 331 16.11 -6.46 14.94
N GLY A 332 15.54 -7.36 14.13
CA GLY A 332 14.15 -7.79 14.30
C GLY A 332 13.17 -6.65 13.99
N TRP A 333 11.88 -6.89 14.22
CA TRP A 333 10.85 -5.87 14.03
C TRP A 333 10.87 -4.86 15.19
N LEU A 334 11.44 -3.69 14.95
CA LEU A 334 11.32 -2.50 15.80
C LEU A 334 10.01 -1.81 15.46
N GLY A 335 9.21 -1.37 16.41
CA GLY A 335 8.06 -0.59 15.98
C GLY A 335 7.06 -0.12 17.01
N ARG A 336 5.91 0.22 16.41
CA ARG A 336 4.96 1.28 16.80
C ARG A 336 5.46 2.69 16.48
N TYR A 337 5.95 2.85 15.26
CA TYR A 337 6.20 4.17 14.70
C TYR A 337 4.94 4.68 14.02
N GLU A 338 4.62 5.95 14.17
CA GLU A 338 3.58 6.59 13.37
C GLU A 338 3.97 6.57 11.88
N SER A 339 2.98 6.49 10.99
CA SER A 339 3.21 6.58 9.55
C SER A 339 3.92 7.89 9.20
N GLY A 340 5.13 7.81 8.65
CA GLY A 340 6.00 8.95 8.36
C GLY A 340 7.01 9.32 9.44
N GLU A 341 6.96 8.69 10.62
CA GLU A 341 7.92 8.88 11.70
C GLU A 341 9.30 8.32 11.33
N ILE A 342 10.35 8.95 11.87
CA ILE A 342 11.73 8.51 11.68
C ILE A 342 12.02 7.33 12.61
N CYS A 343 12.34 6.18 12.03
CA CYS A 343 12.88 5.04 12.74
C CYS A 343 14.39 5.18 12.90
N GLU A 344 14.86 5.08 14.14
CA GLU A 344 16.28 5.02 14.51
C GLU A 344 16.68 3.59 14.89
N ALA A 345 17.84 3.13 14.43
CA ALA A 345 18.45 1.90 14.91
C ALA A 345 19.98 2.01 14.90
N SER A 346 20.65 1.32 15.82
CA SER A 346 22.11 1.28 15.90
C SER A 346 22.67 -0.13 15.78
N HIS A 347 23.88 -0.25 15.23
CA HIS A 347 24.57 -1.52 15.08
C HIS A 347 26.09 -1.41 15.29
N ILE A 348 26.70 -2.53 15.67
CA ILE A 348 28.15 -2.69 15.86
C ILE A 348 28.65 -3.79 14.94
N TRP A 349 29.51 -3.42 13.98
CA TRP A 349 30.26 -4.41 13.19
C TRP A 349 31.55 -4.80 13.92
N LYS A 350 31.68 -6.08 14.27
CA LYS A 350 32.88 -6.62 14.94
C LYS A 350 34.05 -6.83 13.98
N GLU A 351 33.74 -7.14 12.72
CA GLU A 351 34.72 -7.46 11.70
C GLU A 351 34.89 -6.33 10.71
N LYS A 352 36.06 -6.29 10.06
CA LYS A 352 36.28 -5.40 8.92
C LYS A 352 35.47 -5.91 7.71
N GLY A 353 34.91 -5.01 6.93
CA GLY A 353 34.09 -5.41 5.79
C GLY A 353 33.47 -4.26 5.03
N SER A 354 32.72 -4.62 4.00
CA SER A 354 31.78 -3.73 3.33
C SER A 354 30.40 -4.35 3.48
N TYR A 355 29.48 -3.61 4.09
CA TYR A 355 28.15 -4.06 4.47
C TYR A 355 27.10 -3.27 3.69
N LYS A 356 25.98 -3.91 3.39
CA LYS A 356 24.83 -3.28 2.73
C LYS A 356 23.68 -3.26 3.70
N ILE A 357 23.38 -2.08 4.24
CA ILE A 357 22.27 -1.88 5.18
C ILE A 357 21.01 -1.61 4.38
N ARG A 358 19.92 -2.27 4.71
CA ARG A 358 18.60 -2.06 4.10
C ARG A 358 17.50 -2.28 5.12
N VAL A 359 16.34 -1.69 4.87
CA VAL A 359 15.21 -1.74 5.80
C VAL A 359 13.96 -2.20 5.09
N LYS A 360 13.13 -2.95 5.82
CA LYS A 360 11.80 -3.36 5.42
C LYS A 360 10.79 -2.82 6.42
N ALA A 361 9.61 -2.43 5.96
CA ALA A 361 8.51 -2.00 6.83
C ALA A 361 7.37 -3.04 6.82
N LYS A 362 6.58 -3.07 7.89
CA LYS A 362 5.28 -3.75 7.93
C LYS A 362 4.24 -2.94 8.70
N ASP A 363 2.98 -3.10 8.37
CA ASP A 363 1.86 -2.51 9.12
C ASP A 363 1.39 -3.41 10.28
N ILE A 364 0.33 -2.97 10.98
CA ILE A 364 -0.31 -3.72 12.08
C ILE A 364 -0.99 -5.01 11.61
N ASN A 365 -1.38 -5.07 10.33
CA ASN A 365 -2.01 -6.21 9.69
C ASN A 365 -0.99 -7.24 9.20
N GLY A 366 0.31 -6.94 9.32
CA GLY A 366 1.42 -7.80 8.97
C GLY A 366 1.83 -7.75 7.51
N PHE A 367 1.31 -6.80 6.73
CA PHE A 367 1.71 -6.62 5.34
C PHE A 367 3.07 -5.95 5.25
N GLU A 368 4.00 -6.56 4.51
CA GLU A 368 5.38 -6.11 4.41
C GLU A 368 5.66 -5.36 3.10
N SER A 369 6.46 -4.30 3.17
CA SER A 369 7.02 -3.61 2.00
C SER A 369 8.09 -4.46 1.30
N ASP A 370 8.56 -4.05 0.13
CA ASP A 370 9.86 -4.53 -0.36
C ASP A 370 11.01 -3.94 0.48
N TRP A 371 12.22 -4.51 0.33
CA TRP A 371 13.42 -3.95 0.95
C TRP A 371 13.80 -2.61 0.31
N SER A 372 14.23 -1.65 1.11
CA SER A 372 14.78 -0.37 0.65
C SER A 372 16.01 -0.56 -0.25
N GLU A 373 16.34 0.49 -0.99
CA GLU A 373 17.69 0.63 -1.52
C GLU A 373 18.73 0.50 -0.38
N SER A 374 19.86 -0.13 -0.68
CA SER A 374 20.88 -0.37 0.34
C SER A 374 21.84 0.82 0.51
N LEU A 375 22.16 1.18 1.75
CA LEU A 375 23.31 2.03 2.09
C LEU A 375 24.57 1.15 2.22
N SER A 376 25.64 1.53 1.52
CA SER A 376 26.93 0.81 1.60
C SER A 376 27.80 1.40 2.70
N VAL A 377 28.16 0.59 3.69
CA VAL A 377 28.99 0.98 4.84
C VAL A 377 30.31 0.23 4.80
N LYS A 378 31.42 0.94 4.95
CA LYS A 378 32.77 0.39 4.96
C LYS A 378 33.36 0.47 6.36
N ILE A 379 33.76 -0.68 6.88
CA ILE A 379 34.44 -0.82 8.17
C ILE A 379 35.89 -1.28 7.88
N PRO A 380 36.81 -0.36 7.53
CA PRO A 380 38.21 -0.68 7.32
C PRO A 380 38.93 -1.11 8.60
N ARG A 381 40.10 -1.74 8.43
CA ARG A 381 40.97 -2.10 9.56
C ARG A 381 41.44 -0.83 10.27
N ASN A 382 41.25 -0.76 11.59
CA ASN A 382 41.88 0.26 12.41
C ASN A 382 43.41 0.14 12.27
N LYS A 383 44.05 1.08 11.56
CA LYS A 383 45.50 1.22 11.60
C LYS A 383 45.80 1.93 12.91
N ILE A 384 46.06 1.18 13.98
CA ILE A 384 46.77 1.73 15.12
C ILE A 384 48.07 2.34 14.55
N ASN A 385 48.13 3.67 14.52
CA ASN A 385 49.26 4.39 13.99
C ASN A 385 50.40 4.21 15.00
N LYS A 386 51.21 3.15 14.83
CA LYS A 386 52.33 2.82 15.71
C LYS A 386 53.34 3.97 15.83
N ASP A 387 53.32 4.91 14.88
CA ASP A 387 54.18 6.09 14.87
C ASP A 387 53.90 7.04 16.05
N ILE A 388 52.66 7.14 16.55
CA ILE A 388 52.33 8.01 17.69
C ILE A 388 53.00 7.53 18.99
N PHE A 389 53.17 6.22 19.17
CA PHE A 389 53.88 5.67 20.33
C PHE A 389 55.40 5.82 20.23
N VAL A 390 55.97 5.79 19.02
CA VAL A 390 57.42 5.98 18.82
C VAL A 390 57.82 7.44 19.04
N PHE A 391 57.04 8.40 18.52
CA PHE A 391 57.32 9.82 18.76
C PHE A 391 57.12 10.20 20.23
N SER A 392 56.06 9.72 20.89
CA SER A 392 55.84 9.96 22.33
C SER A 392 56.92 9.37 23.23
N PHE A 393 57.51 8.21 22.86
CA PHE A 393 58.62 7.63 23.61
C PHE A 393 59.94 8.39 23.39
N MET A 394 60.21 8.86 22.16
CA MET A 394 61.43 9.60 21.83
C MET A 394 61.44 11.01 22.43
N ASP A 395 60.30 11.70 22.46
CA ASP A 395 60.18 13.04 23.06
C ASP A 395 60.30 13.02 24.60
N ARG A 396 59.97 11.89 25.23
CA ARG A 396 60.04 11.72 26.69
C ARG A 396 61.44 11.34 27.20
N PHE A 397 62.32 10.90 26.31
CA PHE A 397 63.70 10.49 26.63
C PHE A 397 64.72 10.97 25.59
N PRO A 398 64.93 12.30 25.41
CA PRO A 398 65.89 12.84 24.45
C PRO A 398 67.35 12.37 24.68
N ASN A 399 67.66 11.89 25.89
CA ASN A 399 68.99 11.40 26.27
C ASN A 399 69.24 9.93 25.90
N VAL A 400 68.22 9.14 25.52
CA VAL A 400 68.42 7.74 25.11
C VAL A 400 69.20 7.66 23.78
N ILE A 401 69.01 8.64 22.89
CA ILE A 401 69.78 8.77 21.64
C ILE A 401 71.26 9.08 21.93
N LEU A 402 71.55 9.86 22.97
CA LEU A 402 72.93 10.19 23.39
C LEU A 402 73.65 8.98 24.02
N ILE A 403 72.94 8.15 24.76
CA ILE A 403 73.49 6.92 25.36
C ILE A 403 73.78 5.87 24.28
N LEU A 404 72.89 5.70 23.31
CA LEU A 404 73.10 4.78 22.19
C LEU A 404 74.25 5.22 21.28
N ARG A 405 74.43 6.53 21.03
CA ARG A 405 75.60 7.04 20.29
C ARG A 405 76.94 6.82 20.99
N ARG A 406 76.97 6.76 22.32
CA ARG A 406 78.20 6.44 23.08
C ARG A 406 78.50 4.94 23.12
N LEU A 407 77.50 4.08 23.00
CA LEU A 407 77.68 2.61 22.98
C LEU A 407 78.08 2.06 21.60
N PHE A 408 77.82 2.79 20.51
CA PHE A 408 78.14 2.36 19.13
C PHE A 408 79.33 3.11 18.48
N MET A 409 80.07 3.96 19.21
CA MET A 409 81.31 4.61 18.74
C MET A 409 82.57 4.21 19.52
N SER A 410 82.50 3.14 20.32
CA SER A 410 83.69 2.53 20.94
C SER A 410 83.82 1.06 20.55
N GLN A 411 84.15 0.82 19.29
CA GLN A 411 85.00 -0.29 18.83
C GLN A 411 85.47 -0.01 17.41
#